data_AF-A0A7D9JIG6-F1
#
_entry.id   AF-A0A7D9JIG6-F1
#
_cell.length_a   1.000
_cell.length_b   1.000
_cell.length_c   1.000
_cell.angle_alpha   90.00
_cell.angle_beta   90.00
_cell.angle_gamma   90.00
#
_symmetry.space_group_name_H-M   'P 1'
#
loop_
_entity.id
_entity.type
_entity.pdbx_description
1 polymer ?
#
loop_
_entity_poly.entity_id
_entity_poly.type
_entity_poly.pdbx_seq_one_letter_code
_entity_poly.pdbx_strand_id
1 'polypeptide(L)'
;MACCPTEEKYGYKDDRFEKTVDAHFHCSICRNVLKEPVMCRNNEHIFCRGCITEHLTVNSHTCPECNEDLTVETLRQAPRVLTNYLSELKIKCDYSNRGCQEYIRLEELDTHVENCGFAQVKCSNEECGMEINKREIVHHESTCSMHVQASQVS
;
A
#
# COMPACT_ATOMS: atom_id res chain seq x y z
N MET A 1 12.89 -14.33 0.42
CA MET A 1 11.47 -14.11 0.08
C MET A 1 10.89 -13.21 1.15
N ALA A 2 10.66 -11.94 0.81
CA ALA A 2 10.03 -10.99 1.71
C ALA A 2 8.54 -11.34 1.81
N CYS A 3 8.05 -11.57 3.03
CA CYS A 3 6.63 -11.56 3.32
C CYS A 3 6.11 -10.12 3.20
N CYS A 4 5.88 -9.64 1.99
CA CYS A 4 4.96 -8.53 1.79
C CYS A 4 3.57 -9.13 1.57
N PRO A 5 2.55 -8.74 2.34
CA PRO A 5 1.21 -9.27 2.18
C PRO A 5 0.70 -8.91 0.77
N THR A 6 0.14 -9.90 0.08
CA THR A 6 -0.41 -9.84 -1.28
C THR A 6 -1.67 -8.96 -1.44
N GLU A 7 -1.83 -7.91 -0.63
CA GLU A 7 -3.03 -7.05 -0.52
C GLU A 7 -2.79 -5.61 -1.01
N GLU A 8 -1.72 -5.32 -1.78
CA GLU A 8 -1.35 -3.93 -2.11
C GLU A 8 -1.83 -3.42 -3.49
N LYS A 9 -2.48 -4.26 -4.31
CA LYS A 9 -2.88 -3.87 -5.68
C LYS A 9 -4.23 -3.15 -5.76
N TYR A 10 -5.13 -3.37 -4.81
CA TYR A 10 -6.53 -2.92 -4.88
C TYR A 10 -6.80 -1.67 -4.03
N GLY A 11 -8.07 -1.27 -3.92
CA GLY A 11 -8.47 -0.09 -3.13
C GLY A 11 -8.21 -0.23 -1.63
N TYR A 12 -8.12 0.89 -0.93
CA TYR A 12 -7.88 0.97 0.51
C TYR A 12 -9.17 0.70 1.29
N LYS A 13 -9.11 -0.20 2.28
CA LYS A 13 -10.25 -0.48 3.18
C LYS A 13 -10.60 0.77 4.00
N ASP A 14 -11.89 1.04 4.17
CA ASP A 14 -12.40 2.19 4.92
C ASP A 14 -11.85 2.31 6.34
N ASP A 15 -11.67 1.19 7.04
CA ASP A 15 -11.18 1.15 8.43
C ASP A 15 -9.76 1.69 8.61
N ARG A 16 -9.04 1.90 7.50
CA ARG A 16 -7.72 2.54 7.51
C ARG A 16 -7.78 4.06 7.64
N PHE A 17 -8.88 4.71 7.29
CA PHE A 17 -8.94 6.17 7.27
C PHE A 17 -9.34 6.75 8.62
N GLU A 18 -8.76 7.90 8.97
CA GLU A 18 -9.05 8.62 10.24
C GLU A 18 -10.54 9.02 10.32
N LYS A 19 -11.13 9.29 9.15
CA LYS A 19 -12.52 9.73 8.99
C LYS A 19 -13.19 8.89 7.92
N THR A 20 -14.50 8.76 8.02
CA THR A 20 -15.31 8.11 6.98
C THR A 20 -15.11 8.79 5.63
N VAL A 21 -14.85 7.98 4.61
CA VAL A 21 -14.72 8.44 3.23
C VAL A 21 -16.08 8.34 2.55
N ASP A 22 -16.43 9.35 1.75
CA ASP A 22 -17.70 9.35 1.03
C ASP A 22 -17.74 8.19 0.00
N ALA A 23 -18.90 7.51 -0.08
CA ALA A 23 -19.13 6.36 -0.95
C ALA A 23 -18.80 6.62 -2.43
N HIS A 24 -18.92 7.87 -2.90
CA HIS A 24 -18.59 8.24 -4.28
C HIS A 24 -17.09 8.10 -4.61
N PHE A 25 -16.22 7.98 -3.62
CA PHE A 25 -14.78 7.78 -3.80
C PHE A 25 -14.35 6.31 -3.69
N HIS A 26 -15.29 5.37 -3.89
CA HIS A 26 -15.04 3.95 -3.84
C HIS A 26 -15.03 3.34 -5.24
N CYS A 27 -14.19 2.34 -5.44
CA CYS A 27 -14.12 1.60 -6.69
C CYS A 27 -15.33 0.68 -6.86
N SER A 28 -16.03 0.74 -8.00
CA SER A 28 -17.16 -0.17 -8.26
C SER A 28 -16.79 -1.66 -8.31
N ILE A 29 -15.51 -1.99 -8.56
CA ILE A 29 -15.01 -3.38 -8.63
C ILE A 29 -14.73 -3.93 -7.22
N CYS A 30 -13.79 -3.32 -6.48
CA CYS A 30 -13.38 -3.84 -5.16
C CYS A 30 -14.17 -3.28 -3.98
N ARG A 31 -15.02 -2.27 -4.21
CA ARG A 31 -15.86 -1.59 -3.20
C ARG A 31 -15.10 -0.89 -2.07
N ASN A 32 -13.78 -0.72 -2.21
CA ASN A 32 -12.90 0.00 -1.30
C ASN A 32 -12.60 1.42 -1.84
N VAL A 33 -12.05 2.28 -0.99
CA VAL A 33 -11.59 3.63 -1.38
C VAL A 33 -10.57 3.53 -2.52
N LEU A 34 -10.72 4.40 -3.52
CA LEU A 34 -9.92 4.37 -4.75
C LEU A 34 -8.41 4.46 -4.49
N LYS A 35 -7.65 3.51 -5.04
CA LYS A 35 -6.18 3.52 -5.09
C LYS A 35 -5.73 3.74 -6.53
N GLU A 36 -4.86 4.73 -6.74
CA GLU A 36 -4.38 5.12 -8.09
C GLU A 36 -5.54 5.22 -9.10
N PRO A 37 -6.52 6.12 -8.86
CA PRO A 37 -7.76 6.14 -9.63
C PRO A 37 -7.52 6.41 -11.11
N VAL A 38 -8.18 5.63 -11.95
CA VAL A 38 -8.22 5.78 -13.40
C VAL A 38 -9.66 5.75 -13.88
N MET A 39 -9.91 6.43 -15.00
CA MET A 39 -11.25 6.64 -15.54
C MET A 39 -11.42 5.91 -16.87
N CYS A 40 -12.64 5.45 -17.13
CA CYS A 40 -13.07 4.95 -18.43
C CYS A 40 -12.87 6.02 -19.54
N ARG A 41 -12.74 5.58 -20.79
CA ARG A 41 -12.41 6.46 -21.92
C ARG A 41 -13.48 7.54 -22.17
N ASN A 42 -14.74 7.12 -22.27
CA ASN A 42 -15.85 7.95 -22.74
C ASN A 42 -16.85 8.36 -21.64
N ASN A 43 -16.69 7.84 -20.42
CA ASN A 43 -17.63 8.02 -19.31
C ASN A 43 -16.89 8.29 -18.00
N GLU A 44 -17.60 8.78 -17.00
CA GLU A 44 -17.04 9.17 -15.70
C GLU A 44 -16.93 8.02 -14.69
N HIS A 45 -16.85 6.76 -15.16
CA HIS A 45 -16.65 5.59 -14.31
C HIS A 45 -15.18 5.48 -13.88
N ILE A 46 -14.94 5.44 -12.56
CA ILE A 46 -13.60 5.48 -11.97
C ILE A 46 -13.33 4.20 -11.18
N PHE A 47 -12.13 3.66 -11.33
CA PHE A 47 -11.70 2.41 -10.71
C PHE A 47 -10.29 2.54 -10.14
N CYS A 48 -9.93 1.65 -9.22
CA CYS A 48 -8.51 1.48 -8.89
C CYS A 48 -7.76 0.96 -10.12
N ARG A 49 -6.57 1.51 -10.41
CA ARG A 49 -5.75 1.05 -11.55
C ARG A 49 -5.52 -0.45 -11.52
N GLY A 50 -5.19 -1.02 -10.36
CA GLY A 50 -5.02 -2.46 -10.20
C GLY A 50 -6.26 -3.28 -10.53
N CYS A 51 -7.44 -2.85 -10.06
CA CYS A 51 -8.72 -3.52 -10.30
C CYS A 51 -9.10 -3.55 -11.78
N ILE A 52 -9.11 -2.38 -12.44
CA ILE A 52 -9.55 -2.31 -13.83
C ILE A 52 -8.52 -2.95 -14.77
N THR A 53 -7.23 -2.85 -14.48
CA THR A 53 -6.20 -3.52 -15.29
C THR A 53 -6.41 -5.03 -15.27
N GLU A 54 -6.68 -5.61 -14.09
CA GLU A 54 -6.94 -7.04 -13.98
C GLU A 54 -8.20 -7.44 -14.76
N HIS A 55 -9.31 -6.73 -14.57
CA HIS A 55 -10.55 -6.97 -15.32
C HIS A 55 -10.31 -6.94 -16.83
N LEU A 56 -9.55 -5.95 -17.31
CA LEU A 56 -9.24 -5.77 -18.73
C LEU A 56 -8.27 -6.81 -19.30
N THR A 57 -7.52 -7.50 -18.46
CA THR A 57 -6.57 -8.54 -18.89
C THR A 57 -7.12 -9.96 -18.75
N VAL A 58 -8.02 -10.19 -17.79
CA VAL A 58 -8.48 -11.53 -17.41
C VAL A 58 -9.92 -11.77 -17.85
N ASN A 59 -10.79 -10.76 -17.83
CA ASN A 59 -12.23 -10.96 -17.94
C ASN A 59 -12.82 -10.45 -19.27
N SER A 60 -12.58 -9.19 -19.62
CA SER A 60 -13.23 -8.54 -20.78
C SER A 60 -12.47 -7.30 -21.23
N HIS A 61 -12.55 -6.91 -22.50
CA HIS A 61 -12.03 -5.63 -23.00
C HIS A 61 -13.11 -4.53 -22.96
N THR A 62 -13.90 -4.48 -21.88
CA THR A 62 -14.99 -3.52 -21.73
C THR A 62 -14.99 -2.90 -20.33
N CYS A 63 -15.60 -1.71 -20.22
CA CYS A 63 -15.86 -1.08 -18.93
C CYS A 63 -16.91 -1.88 -18.14
N PRO A 64 -16.67 -2.22 -16.85
CA PRO A 64 -17.63 -2.98 -16.03
C PRO A 64 -18.98 -2.29 -15.83
N GLU A 65 -19.03 -0.96 -15.88
CA GLU A 65 -20.23 -0.18 -15.53
C GLU A 65 -21.08 0.17 -16.77
N CYS A 66 -20.43 0.51 -17.90
CA CYS A 66 -21.12 0.95 -19.12
C CYS A 66 -20.99 0.01 -20.32
N ASN A 67 -20.24 -1.08 -20.20
CA ASN A 67 -19.99 -2.06 -21.27
C ASN A 67 -19.34 -1.51 -22.55
N GLU A 68 -18.83 -0.28 -22.52
CA GLU A 68 -18.07 0.32 -23.63
C GLU A 68 -16.70 -0.34 -23.79
N ASP A 69 -16.22 -0.41 -25.03
CA ASP A 69 -14.89 -0.95 -25.36
C ASP A 69 -13.79 -0.18 -24.64
N LEU A 70 -12.95 -0.91 -23.91
CA LEU A 70 -11.95 -0.34 -23.03
C LEU A 70 -10.75 -1.29 -22.94
N THR A 71 -9.56 -0.75 -23.16
CA THR A 71 -8.29 -1.44 -22.93
C THR A 71 -7.44 -0.67 -21.93
N VAL A 72 -6.43 -1.33 -21.36
CA VAL A 72 -5.50 -0.71 -20.38
C VAL A 72 -4.84 0.56 -20.94
N GLU A 73 -4.56 0.58 -22.24
CA GLU A 73 -3.92 1.71 -22.95
C GLU A 73 -4.88 2.90 -23.15
N THR A 74 -6.18 2.63 -23.22
CA THR A 74 -7.21 3.67 -23.44
C THR A 74 -7.74 4.30 -22.15
N LEU A 75 -7.31 3.80 -20.99
CA LEU A 75 -7.66 4.36 -19.68
C LEU A 75 -7.17 5.80 -19.55
N ARG A 76 -8.03 6.65 -18.98
CA ARG A 76 -7.72 8.05 -18.73
C ARG A 76 -7.31 8.27 -17.28
N GLN A 77 -6.55 9.32 -17.04
CA GLN A 77 -6.28 9.79 -15.68
C GLN A 77 -7.58 10.29 -15.04
N ALA A 78 -7.76 10.02 -13.75
CA ALA A 78 -8.87 10.56 -13.00
C ALA A 78 -8.78 12.10 -12.88
N PRO A 79 -9.91 12.80 -12.67
CA PRO A 79 -9.94 14.25 -12.49
C PRO A 79 -9.08 14.70 -11.32
N ARG A 80 -8.31 15.78 -11.50
CA ARG A 80 -7.41 16.32 -10.47
C ARG A 80 -8.11 16.66 -9.15
N VAL A 81 -9.37 17.11 -9.21
CA VAL A 81 -10.16 17.41 -8.02
C VAL A 81 -10.35 16.16 -7.15
N LEU A 82 -10.62 15.02 -7.77
CA LEU A 82 -10.77 13.74 -7.07
C LEU A 82 -9.43 13.25 -6.52
N THR A 83 -8.35 13.33 -7.31
CA THR A 83 -7.02 12.90 -6.84
C THR A 83 -6.54 13.76 -5.68
N ASN A 84 -6.74 15.09 -5.75
CA ASN A 84 -6.37 16.00 -4.66
C ASN A 84 -7.15 15.70 -3.38
N TYR A 85 -8.46 15.47 -3.49
CA TYR A 85 -9.28 15.10 -2.34
C TYR A 85 -8.76 13.81 -1.68
N LEU A 86 -8.50 12.77 -2.47
CA LEU A 86 -7.95 11.51 -1.96
C LEU A 86 -6.59 11.72 -1.28
N SER A 87 -5.71 12.52 -1.87
CA SER A 87 -4.38 12.84 -1.33
C SER A 87 -4.42 13.48 0.06
N GLU A 88 -5.44 14.30 0.34
CA GLU A 88 -5.60 14.98 1.64
C GLU A 88 -6.19 14.08 2.73
N LEU A 89 -6.79 12.93 2.35
CA LEU A 89 -7.32 11.99 3.33
C LEU A 89 -6.21 11.47 4.22
N LYS A 90 -6.52 11.33 5.52
CA LYS A 90 -5.59 10.76 6.49
C LYS A 90 -5.81 9.26 6.63
N ILE A 91 -4.74 8.49 6.46
CA ILE A 91 -4.73 7.03 6.50
C ILE A 91 -3.74 6.52 7.56
N LYS A 92 -4.11 5.42 8.21
CA LYS A 92 -3.29 4.70 9.17
C LYS A 92 -2.14 3.99 8.46
N CYS A 93 -0.94 4.07 9.04
CA CYS A 93 0.26 3.39 8.53
C CYS A 93 0.08 1.86 8.36
N ASP A 94 0.74 1.28 7.36
CA ASP A 94 0.76 -0.17 7.09
C ASP A 94 1.32 -0.97 8.27
N TYR A 95 2.29 -0.41 9.01
CA TYR A 95 2.90 -1.05 10.19
C TYR A 95 2.15 -0.78 11.49
N SER A 96 0.86 -0.46 11.40
CA SER A 96 0.08 -0.14 12.59
C SER A 96 -0.19 -1.34 13.50
N ASN A 97 -0.26 -2.53 12.93
CA ASN A 97 -0.24 -3.80 13.68
C ASN A 97 1.10 -4.05 14.41
N ARG A 98 2.18 -3.37 14.00
CA ARG A 98 3.50 -3.43 14.64
C ARG A 98 3.72 -2.31 15.65
N GLY A 99 2.78 -1.37 15.78
CA GLY A 99 2.79 -0.30 16.79
C GLY A 99 2.81 1.13 16.24
N CYS A 100 2.85 1.34 14.92
CA CYS A 100 2.71 2.68 14.37
C CYS A 100 1.26 3.19 14.55
N GLN A 101 1.08 4.27 15.30
CA GLN A 101 -0.26 4.85 15.56
C GLN A 101 -0.55 6.09 14.71
N GLU A 102 0.34 6.43 13.77
CA GLU A 102 0.21 7.65 12.98
C GLU A 102 -0.88 7.53 11.91
N TYR A 103 -1.67 8.60 11.81
CA TYR A 103 -2.51 8.91 10.67
C TYR A 103 -1.86 10.04 9.87
N ILE A 104 -1.48 9.74 8.65
CA ILE A 104 -0.74 10.63 7.74
C ILE A 104 -1.52 10.88 6.47
N ARG A 105 -1.21 11.93 5.72
CA ARG A 105 -1.90 12.17 4.44
C ARG A 105 -1.61 11.02 3.47
N LEU A 106 -2.59 10.65 2.67
CA LEU A 106 -2.48 9.51 1.75
C LEU A 106 -1.32 9.70 0.77
N GLU A 107 -1.06 10.93 0.33
CA GLU A 107 0.08 11.27 -0.53
C GLU A 107 1.45 11.06 0.12
N GLU A 108 1.52 11.03 1.46
CA GLU A 108 2.75 10.85 2.23
C GLU A 108 2.96 9.38 2.65
N LEU A 109 2.03 8.48 2.29
CA LEU A 109 2.02 7.10 2.76
C LEU A 109 3.25 6.31 2.38
N ASP A 110 3.60 6.29 1.10
CA ASP A 110 4.76 5.55 0.61
C ASP A 110 6.04 6.02 1.32
N THR A 111 6.28 7.33 1.36
CA THR A 111 7.45 7.91 2.01
C THR A 111 7.49 7.62 3.52
N HIS A 112 6.34 7.67 4.20
CA HIS A 112 6.27 7.29 5.62
C HIS A 112 6.62 5.82 5.82
N VAL A 113 6.04 4.91 5.03
CA VAL A 113 6.25 3.47 5.14
C VAL A 113 7.74 3.13 4.95
N GLU A 114 8.41 3.69 3.94
CA GLU A 114 9.85 3.50 3.72
C GLU A 114 10.72 3.90 4.92
N ASN A 115 10.28 4.92 5.67
CA ASN A 115 11.02 5.50 6.78
C ASN A 115 10.48 5.08 8.16
N CYS A 116 9.40 4.30 8.22
CA CYS A 116 8.70 4.01 9.44
C CYS A 116 9.59 3.22 10.41
N GLY A 117 9.72 3.69 11.65
CA GLY A 117 10.47 2.98 12.68
C GLY A 117 9.89 1.59 13.01
N PHE A 118 8.61 1.37 12.71
CA PHE A 118 7.92 0.09 12.92
C PHE A 118 8.02 -0.86 11.72
N ALA A 119 8.66 -0.43 10.63
CA ALA A 119 8.97 -1.29 9.50
C ALA A 119 9.78 -2.51 9.95
N GLN A 120 9.53 -3.64 9.32
CA GLN A 120 10.19 -4.90 9.63
C GLN A 120 11.59 -4.94 9.01
N VAL A 121 12.59 -5.21 9.82
CA VAL A 121 13.97 -5.44 9.39
C VAL A 121 14.48 -6.76 9.96
N LYS A 122 15.35 -7.43 9.21
CA LYS A 122 16.02 -8.65 9.68
C LYS A 122 17.27 -8.30 10.46
N CYS A 123 17.56 -9.06 11.51
CA CYS A 123 18.85 -8.99 12.18
C CYS A 123 19.98 -9.25 11.16
N SER A 124 21.07 -8.50 11.26
CA SER A 124 22.25 -8.68 10.41
C SER A 124 22.94 -10.03 10.63
N ASN A 125 22.69 -10.68 11.78
CA ASN A 125 23.13 -12.04 12.04
C ASN A 125 22.16 -13.03 11.40
N GLU A 126 22.60 -13.72 10.36
CA GLU A 126 21.80 -14.70 9.62
C GLU A 126 21.34 -15.88 10.50
N GLU A 127 22.12 -16.26 11.51
CA GLU A 127 21.78 -17.32 12.47
C GLU A 127 20.69 -16.89 13.45
N CYS A 128 20.53 -15.58 13.69
CA CYS A 128 19.46 -15.05 14.52
C CYS A 128 18.12 -15.12 13.80
N GLY A 129 18.07 -14.67 12.53
CA GLY A 129 16.88 -14.71 11.68
C GLY A 129 15.67 -13.93 12.18
N MET A 130 15.74 -13.27 13.35
CA MET A 130 14.63 -12.52 13.93
C MET A 130 14.27 -11.29 13.09
N GLU A 131 12.97 -11.02 13.04
CA GLU A 131 12.41 -9.87 12.33
C GLU A 131 11.86 -8.85 13.33
N ILE A 132 12.47 -7.66 13.34
CA ILE A 132 12.35 -6.69 14.42
C ILE A 132 11.91 -5.35 13.84
N ASN A 133 11.33 -4.48 14.66
CA ASN A 133 11.05 -3.12 14.25
C ASN A 133 12.36 -2.35 14.00
N LYS A 134 12.44 -1.62 12.89
CA LYS A 134 13.61 -0.81 12.48
C LYS A 134 14.16 0.06 13.61
N ARG A 135 13.29 0.65 14.43
CA ARG A 135 13.69 1.48 15.59
C ARG A 135 14.40 0.70 16.71
N GLU A 136 14.15 -0.60 16.84
CA GLU A 136 14.72 -1.45 17.89
C GLU A 136 15.94 -2.25 17.42
N ILE A 137 16.30 -2.18 16.13
CA ILE A 137 17.36 -3.03 15.55
C ILE A 137 18.71 -2.83 16.23
N VAL A 138 19.08 -1.57 16.49
CA VAL A 138 20.35 -1.21 17.14
C VAL A 138 20.43 -1.81 18.54
N HIS A 139 19.32 -1.74 19.29
CA HIS A 139 19.27 -2.33 20.63
C HIS A 139 19.35 -3.86 20.57
N HIS A 140 18.58 -4.49 19.68
CA HIS A 140 18.65 -5.93 19.47
C HIS A 140 20.07 -6.38 19.13
N GLU A 141 20.73 -5.74 18.17
CA GLU A 141 22.08 -6.10 17.72
C GLU A 141 23.10 -5.99 18.86
N SER A 142 22.92 -5.06 19.81
CA SER A 142 23.80 -4.95 20.97
C SER A 142 23.65 -6.09 21.98
N THR A 143 22.46 -6.69 22.07
CA THR A 143 22.14 -7.79 23.00
C THR A 143 22.05 -9.15 22.32
N CYS A 144 22.23 -9.19 21.01
CA CYS A 144 22.10 -10.40 20.21
C CYS A 144 23.18 -11.38 20.67
N SER A 145 22.76 -12.44 21.37
CA SER A 145 23.65 -13.38 22.08
C SER A 145 24.54 -14.23 21.16
N MET A 146 24.52 -13.94 19.85
CA MET A 146 25.28 -14.63 18.81
C MET A 146 26.33 -13.74 18.13
N HIS A 147 26.79 -12.65 18.76
CA HIS A 147 28.09 -12.05 18.44
C HIS A 147 29.22 -13.03 18.83
N VAL A 148 29.38 -14.12 18.06
CA VAL A 148 30.62 -14.90 18.14
C VAL A 148 31.71 -14.00 17.58
N GLN A 149 32.51 -13.48 18.50
CA GLN A 149 33.64 -12.63 18.24
C GLN A 149 34.53 -13.24 17.14
N ALA A 150 34.71 -12.52 16.05
CA ALA A 150 35.92 -12.67 15.25
C ALA A 150 37.09 -12.19 16.12
N SER A 151 37.67 -13.07 16.94
CA SER A 151 38.89 -12.78 17.69
C SER A 151 39.65 -14.07 17.99
N GLN A 152 40.78 -14.19 17.28
CA GLN A 152 42.00 -14.94 17.63
C GLN A 152 42.01 -16.46 17.38
N VAL A 153 42.47 -16.84 16.18
CA VAL A 153 43.26 -18.07 16.02
C VAL A 153 44.72 -17.66 16.20
N SER A 154 45.35 -18.16 17.26
CA SER A 154 46.80 -18.10 17.50
C SER A 154 47.54 -19.16 16.70
#